data_AF-A0AAF0BSY8-F1
#
_entry.id   AF-A0AAF0BSY8-F1
#
_cell.length_a   1.000
_cell.length_b   1.000
_cell.length_c   1.000
_cell.angle_alpha   90.00
_cell.angle_beta   90.00
_cell.angle_gamma   90.00
#
_symmetry.space_group_name_H-M   'P 1'
#
loop_
_entity.id
_entity.type
_entity.pdbx_description
1 polymer ?
#
loop_
_entity_poly.entity_id
_entity_poly.type
_entity_poly.pdbx_seq_one_letter_code
_entity_poly.pdbx_strand_id
1 'polypeptide(L)'
;MRKARWLVVGVVVALALSACGAGSGEPSAVVRSTEPAADDGGGSTAPGEGSGGQMEPADPQVDEPITPMDDVTVMGSAGGPNSADDVMLAAGLAVQEFWGRTFPDVYGEEFEELSGGFWTYGPDTPPEDLPPCPGITSYEDIAVNAFYCPDADLVAWDREGLVAPFIDEFGEFGAAIIMAHEFGHVVQGRTGDFETLPGVISELQADCFAGSWIADVVDGGSEDFEADVDELDLAVAGQIEIRDAPGSDPNDPSAHGSGFDRVSSLSDGVFDGASTCADYAATPPEVTQVPFTADDAATGGDLGAEELLGLLVPDLDAFYAGLFTEAGEEWDPVDELVLFDPGTDDVSCGDTTLTPDEAEFAIFYCAPEDTVEADGTMLLPALEDIGDFALGSEVARQWAFSAQVQQGITENTRETSLHADCMTGLYAGDLYFQEGPRERQLSLSAGDLDEAIISFLAFSGRGEDAASPFERSDAFRTGFAGTVDDCQAILEGG
;
A
#
# COMPACT_ATOMS: atom_id res chain seq x y z
N MET A 1 12.17 35.45 7.06
CA MET A 1 11.27 34.52 7.75
C MET A 1 10.98 33.45 6.68
N ARG A 2 11.64 32.26 6.72
CA ARG A 2 11.19 30.94 7.30
C ARG A 2 9.91 30.39 6.62
N LYS A 3 9.65 29.08 6.34
CA LYS A 3 10.25 27.76 6.75
C LYS A 3 11.31 27.19 5.76
N ALA A 4 10.93 26.32 4.81
CA ALA A 4 11.75 25.34 4.05
C ALA A 4 11.86 25.67 2.52
N ARG A 5 12.37 24.89 1.54
CA ARG A 5 12.96 23.52 1.35
C ARG A 5 12.04 22.27 1.35
N TRP A 6 11.53 21.92 0.17
CA TRP A 6 11.17 20.54 -0.17
C TRP A 6 12.44 19.75 -0.58
N LEU A 7 12.46 18.48 -0.24
CA LEU A 7 13.41 17.46 -0.70
C LEU A 7 12.58 16.17 -0.75
N VAL A 8 11.93 15.93 -1.89
CA VAL A 8 11.27 14.65 -2.19
C VAL A 8 12.34 13.76 -2.80
N VAL A 9 12.44 12.51 -2.33
CA VAL A 9 13.32 11.50 -2.90
C VAL A 9 12.55 10.84 -4.03
N GLY A 10 12.84 11.22 -5.28
CA GLY A 10 12.28 10.53 -6.44
C GLY A 10 13.02 9.21 -6.67
N VAL A 11 12.31 8.08 -6.56
CA VAL A 11 12.79 6.74 -6.88
C VAL A 11 12.27 6.37 -8.26
N VAL A 12 13.07 6.62 -9.30
CA VAL A 12 12.66 6.35 -10.69
C VAL A 12 12.93 4.90 -11.05
N VAL A 13 11.88 4.14 -11.40
CA VAL A 13 11.95 2.74 -11.87
C VAL A 13 11.53 2.65 -13.35
N ALA A 14 12.16 1.76 -14.13
CA ALA A 14 11.82 1.54 -15.55
C ALA A 14 12.01 0.07 -15.98
N LEU A 15 11.06 -0.46 -16.78
CA LEU A 15 10.78 -1.89 -16.95
C LEU A 15 11.41 -2.59 -18.18
N ALA A 16 11.74 -3.89 -18.07
CA ALA A 16 11.57 -4.94 -19.11
C ALA A 16 11.95 -6.37 -18.64
N LEU A 17 11.12 -7.37 -18.97
CA LEU A 17 11.16 -8.78 -18.52
C LEU A 17 12.26 -9.71 -19.11
N SER A 18 12.66 -10.74 -18.35
CA SER A 18 13.15 -12.05 -18.87
C SER A 18 13.12 -13.20 -17.84
N ALA A 19 12.81 -14.41 -18.31
CA ALA A 19 12.36 -15.54 -17.48
C ALA A 19 13.45 -16.50 -16.94
N CYS A 20 13.16 -17.12 -15.79
CA CYS A 20 13.92 -18.22 -15.20
C CYS A 20 13.33 -19.61 -15.51
N GLY A 21 14.19 -20.63 -15.53
CA GLY A 21 13.84 -22.01 -15.92
C GLY A 21 13.63 -22.95 -14.74
N ALA A 22 12.51 -23.69 -14.75
CA ALA A 22 12.13 -24.59 -13.66
C ALA A 22 13.13 -25.72 -13.37
N GLY A 23 13.51 -25.86 -12.10
CA GLY A 23 14.22 -27.00 -11.53
C GLY A 23 13.49 -27.51 -10.28
N SER A 24 13.07 -28.77 -10.28
CA SER A 24 12.34 -29.37 -9.14
C SER A 24 13.29 -29.80 -8.03
N GLY A 25 13.05 -29.33 -6.80
CA GLY A 25 13.86 -29.59 -5.61
C GLY A 25 13.02 -29.78 -4.34
N GLU A 26 13.67 -30.26 -3.28
CA GLU A 26 13.11 -30.54 -1.94
C GLU A 26 12.80 -29.23 -1.17
N PRO A 27 11.96 -29.24 -0.10
CA PRO A 27 11.56 -28.02 0.62
C PRO A 27 12.77 -27.19 1.08
N SER A 28 12.73 -25.88 0.80
CA SER A 28 13.81 -24.96 1.11
C SER A 28 13.92 -24.73 2.62
N ALA A 29 15.11 -24.91 3.18
CA ALA A 29 15.43 -24.54 4.56
C ALA A 29 15.67 -23.03 4.75
N VAL A 30 15.56 -22.23 3.68
CA VAL A 30 15.71 -20.78 3.67
C VAL A 30 14.39 -20.15 3.21
N VAL A 31 13.83 -19.27 4.05
CA VAL A 31 12.71 -18.38 3.71
C VAL A 31 13.27 -16.99 3.48
N ARG A 32 13.55 -16.63 2.22
CA ARG A 32 13.94 -15.25 1.90
C ARG A 32 12.73 -14.34 2.08
N SER A 33 12.88 -13.35 2.94
CA SER A 33 11.83 -12.38 3.23
C SER A 33 11.90 -11.16 2.32
N THR A 34 13.11 -10.78 1.90
CA THR A 34 13.39 -9.58 1.10
C THR A 34 14.24 -9.93 -0.11
N GLU A 35 13.86 -9.41 -1.27
CA GLU A 35 14.72 -9.31 -2.46
C GLU A 35 14.52 -7.89 -3.04
N PRO A 36 15.58 -7.14 -3.34
CA PRO A 36 15.47 -5.76 -3.82
C PRO A 36 14.96 -5.76 -5.27
N ALA A 37 14.24 -4.71 -5.67
CA ALA A 37 13.91 -4.50 -7.08
C ALA A 37 15.19 -4.45 -7.94
N ALA A 38 15.35 -5.41 -8.85
CA ALA A 38 16.59 -5.60 -9.60
C ALA A 38 16.91 -4.46 -10.59
N ASP A 39 18.19 -4.13 -10.73
CA ASP A 39 18.73 -3.05 -11.58
C ASP A 39 19.28 -3.57 -12.93
N ASP A 40 19.48 -2.62 -13.86
CA ASP A 40 20.52 -2.56 -14.88
C ASP A 40 20.23 -2.96 -16.37
N GLY A 41 20.65 -2.06 -17.28
CA GLY A 41 21.57 -2.52 -18.35
C GLY A 41 21.08 -2.77 -19.79
N GLY A 42 20.19 -1.98 -20.38
CA GLY A 42 19.57 -2.20 -21.70
C GLY A 42 20.41 -2.67 -22.93
N GLY A 43 19.79 -3.49 -23.80
CA GLY A 43 20.33 -3.85 -25.12
C GLY A 43 19.59 -4.95 -25.91
N SER A 44 18.55 -4.60 -26.68
CA SER A 44 17.74 -5.45 -27.57
C SER A 44 18.48 -6.53 -28.41
N THR A 45 17.94 -7.77 -28.47
CA THR A 45 17.40 -8.41 -29.71
C THR A 45 16.95 -9.89 -29.54
N ALA A 46 15.77 -10.24 -30.07
CA ALA A 46 15.22 -11.61 -30.22
C ALA A 46 15.58 -12.23 -31.62
N PRO A 47 15.08 -13.41 -32.11
CA PRO A 47 14.11 -14.38 -31.53
C PRO A 47 14.40 -15.90 -31.78
N GLY A 48 13.50 -16.82 -31.35
CA GLY A 48 13.44 -18.22 -31.84
C GLY A 48 12.42 -19.16 -31.17
N GLU A 49 11.36 -19.58 -31.90
CA GLU A 49 10.15 -20.31 -31.43
C GLU A 49 10.31 -21.79 -31.01
N GLY A 50 9.34 -22.31 -30.21
CA GLY A 50 9.33 -23.71 -29.75
C GLY A 50 8.04 -24.36 -29.19
N SER A 51 6.83 -23.93 -29.59
CA SER A 51 5.48 -24.56 -29.41
C SER A 51 5.26 -25.68 -28.36
N GLY A 52 4.39 -25.44 -27.35
CA GLY A 52 4.13 -26.43 -26.27
C GLY A 52 2.80 -26.41 -25.49
N GLY A 53 1.81 -25.55 -25.78
CA GLY A 53 0.46 -25.65 -25.19
C GLY A 53 0.35 -25.34 -23.68
N GLN A 54 0.42 -24.05 -23.35
CA GLN A 54 0.13 -23.48 -22.02
C GLN A 54 -0.96 -22.40 -22.18
N MET A 55 -1.47 -21.89 -21.05
CA MET A 55 -2.27 -20.68 -20.99
C MET A 55 -1.51 -19.56 -21.74
N GLU A 56 -2.18 -18.79 -22.59
CA GLU A 56 -1.50 -17.71 -23.31
C GLU A 56 -1.09 -16.65 -22.28
N PRO A 57 0.19 -16.28 -22.16
CA PRO A 57 0.54 -15.08 -21.42
C PRO A 57 -0.11 -13.91 -22.15
N ALA A 58 -0.66 -12.94 -21.40
CA ALA A 58 -0.99 -11.66 -21.99
C ALA A 58 0.29 -11.11 -22.63
N ASP A 59 0.26 -10.92 -23.94
CA ASP A 59 1.24 -10.07 -24.62
C ASP A 59 1.02 -8.68 -24.02
N PRO A 60 2.02 -8.03 -23.37
CA PRO A 60 1.80 -6.75 -22.73
C PRO A 60 1.24 -5.82 -23.79
N GLN A 61 -0.05 -5.49 -23.67
CA GLN A 61 -0.65 -4.57 -24.59
C GLN A 61 0.09 -3.27 -24.37
N VAL A 62 0.64 -2.72 -25.45
CA VAL A 62 0.91 -1.29 -25.45
C VAL A 62 -0.47 -0.69 -25.41
N ASP A 63 -0.88 -0.14 -24.27
CA ASP A 63 -2.21 0.41 -24.07
C ASP A 63 -2.57 1.28 -25.28
N GLU A 64 -3.61 0.87 -26.02
CA GLU A 64 -4.17 1.75 -27.02
C GLU A 64 -4.79 2.90 -26.20
N PRO A 65 -4.30 4.14 -26.35
CA PRO A 65 -4.59 5.21 -25.40
C PRO A 65 -6.10 5.38 -25.25
N ILE A 66 -6.55 5.41 -24.00
CA ILE A 66 -7.97 5.45 -23.65
C ILE A 66 -8.65 6.62 -24.39
N THR A 67 -9.73 6.32 -25.11
CA THR A 67 -10.46 7.31 -25.92
C THR A 67 -11.91 7.42 -25.46
N PRO A 68 -12.29 8.49 -24.73
CA PRO A 68 -13.61 8.60 -24.13
C PRO A 68 -14.73 8.71 -25.18
N MET A 69 -15.95 8.34 -24.76
CA MET A 69 -17.13 8.33 -25.62
C MET A 69 -17.47 9.71 -26.21
N ASP A 70 -17.77 9.75 -27.52
CA ASP A 70 -17.99 10.94 -28.37
C ASP A 70 -18.98 12.03 -27.86
N ASP A 71 -19.83 11.76 -26.85
CA ASP A 71 -20.95 12.61 -26.43
C ASP A 71 -20.77 13.32 -25.06
N VAL A 72 -19.72 13.02 -24.27
CA VAL A 72 -19.40 13.72 -23.00
C VAL A 72 -18.22 14.67 -23.20
N THR A 73 -18.28 15.87 -22.63
CA THR A 73 -17.27 16.92 -22.81
C THR A 73 -16.75 17.41 -21.47
N VAL A 74 -15.43 17.29 -21.26
CA VAL A 74 -14.74 17.94 -20.13
C VAL A 74 -14.89 19.46 -20.26
N MET A 75 -15.28 20.11 -19.17
CA MET A 75 -15.48 21.56 -19.06
C MET A 75 -14.23 22.25 -18.51
N GLY A 76 -14.17 23.58 -18.63
CA GLY A 76 -12.99 24.37 -18.31
C GLY A 76 -11.99 24.46 -19.47
N SER A 77 -10.78 24.96 -19.20
CA SER A 77 -9.72 25.03 -20.21
C SER A 77 -8.32 25.03 -19.63
N ALA A 78 -7.64 23.88 -19.76
CA ALA A 78 -6.19 23.72 -19.58
C ALA A 78 -5.48 23.54 -20.94
N GLY A 79 -5.97 24.22 -21.99
CA GLY A 79 -5.50 24.07 -23.37
C GLY A 79 -6.41 23.19 -24.25
N GLY A 80 -5.80 22.47 -25.19
CA GLY A 80 -6.51 21.55 -26.11
C GLY A 80 -6.73 20.15 -25.52
N PRO A 81 -7.12 19.16 -26.36
CA PRO A 81 -7.19 17.74 -25.97
C PRO A 81 -5.84 17.23 -25.42
N ASN A 82 -5.89 16.33 -24.44
CA ASN A 82 -4.74 15.82 -23.69
C ASN A 82 -5.09 14.44 -23.10
N SER A 83 -4.18 13.47 -23.18
CA SER A 83 -4.40 12.11 -22.68
C SER A 83 -4.71 12.03 -21.18
N ALA A 84 -4.13 12.90 -20.34
CA ALA A 84 -4.47 12.94 -18.91
C ALA A 84 -5.95 13.29 -18.67
N ASP A 85 -6.56 14.11 -19.53
CA ASP A 85 -7.99 14.40 -19.48
C ASP A 85 -8.83 13.26 -20.06
N ASP A 86 -8.32 12.58 -21.08
CA ASP A 86 -8.98 11.43 -21.71
C ASP A 86 -9.09 10.26 -20.70
N VAL A 87 -8.01 9.99 -19.95
CA VAL A 87 -7.96 9.03 -18.82
C VAL A 87 -8.91 9.42 -17.69
N MET A 88 -8.85 10.66 -17.19
CA MET A 88 -9.73 11.10 -16.09
C MET A 88 -11.20 11.10 -16.49
N LEU A 89 -11.53 11.45 -17.73
CA LEU A 89 -12.91 11.36 -18.22
C LEU A 89 -13.38 9.92 -18.33
N ALA A 90 -12.56 8.99 -18.87
CA ALA A 90 -12.92 7.59 -18.95
C ALA A 90 -13.11 6.97 -17.55
N ALA A 91 -12.19 7.24 -16.61
CA ALA A 91 -12.33 6.84 -15.21
C ALA A 91 -13.64 7.36 -14.61
N GLY A 92 -13.96 8.65 -14.84
CA GLY A 92 -15.18 9.24 -14.32
C GLY A 92 -16.46 8.62 -14.89
N LEU A 93 -16.44 8.17 -16.15
CA LEU A 93 -17.56 7.46 -16.77
C LEU A 93 -17.68 6.02 -16.26
N ALA A 94 -16.57 5.28 -16.15
CA ALA A 94 -16.54 3.92 -15.63
C ALA A 94 -16.98 3.85 -14.15
N VAL A 95 -16.49 4.77 -13.31
CA VAL A 95 -16.90 4.86 -11.90
C VAL A 95 -18.37 5.29 -11.78
N GLN A 96 -18.87 6.17 -12.65
CA GLN A 96 -20.28 6.54 -12.69
C GLN A 96 -21.18 5.36 -13.11
N GLU A 97 -20.75 4.51 -14.06
CA GLU A 97 -21.47 3.28 -14.41
C GLU A 97 -21.49 2.29 -13.26
N PHE A 98 -20.36 2.09 -12.58
CA PHE A 98 -20.28 1.28 -11.36
C PHE A 98 -21.27 1.77 -10.30
N TRP A 99 -21.27 3.06 -9.95
CA TRP A 99 -22.22 3.59 -8.97
C TRP A 99 -23.68 3.52 -9.42
N GLY A 100 -23.95 3.63 -10.73
CA GLY A 100 -25.27 3.34 -11.31
C GLY A 100 -25.75 1.90 -11.07
N ARG A 101 -24.83 0.94 -10.92
CA ARG A 101 -25.11 -0.46 -10.54
C ARG A 101 -25.14 -0.67 -9.02
N THR A 102 -24.20 -0.09 -8.29
CA THR A 102 -23.88 -0.41 -6.89
C THR A 102 -24.68 0.42 -5.88
N PHE A 103 -24.92 1.71 -6.14
CA PHE A 103 -25.64 2.60 -5.21
C PHE A 103 -27.05 2.08 -4.83
N PRO A 104 -27.86 1.51 -5.76
CA PRO A 104 -29.17 0.95 -5.42
C PRO A 104 -29.11 -0.29 -4.51
N ASP A 105 -28.07 -1.11 -4.61
CA ASP A 105 -27.93 -2.30 -3.79
C ASP A 105 -27.40 -1.97 -2.38
N VAL A 106 -26.54 -0.94 -2.25
CA VAL A 106 -26.02 -0.46 -0.96
C VAL A 106 -27.04 0.41 -0.21
N TYR A 107 -27.60 1.44 -0.87
CA TYR A 107 -28.42 2.47 -0.22
C TYR A 107 -29.92 2.36 -0.47
N GLY A 108 -30.36 1.55 -1.45
CA GLY A 108 -31.78 1.38 -1.78
C GLY A 108 -32.42 2.55 -2.54
N GLU A 109 -31.61 3.48 -3.07
CA GLU A 109 -32.03 4.61 -3.90
C GLU A 109 -31.26 4.59 -5.24
N GLU A 110 -31.75 5.29 -6.28
CA GLU A 110 -31.05 5.34 -7.57
C GLU A 110 -29.89 6.34 -7.49
N PHE A 111 -28.74 6.04 -8.10
CA PHE A 111 -27.61 6.99 -8.18
C PHE A 111 -28.01 8.23 -9.01
N GLU A 112 -27.70 9.42 -8.50
CA GLU A 112 -27.86 10.68 -9.25
C GLU A 112 -26.50 11.10 -9.80
N GLU A 113 -26.38 11.09 -11.14
CA GLU A 113 -25.20 11.50 -11.89
C GLU A 113 -24.82 12.98 -11.63
N LEU A 114 -23.54 13.32 -11.81
CA LEU A 114 -23.02 14.68 -11.64
C LEU A 114 -23.74 15.70 -12.54
N SER A 115 -24.52 16.60 -11.93
CA SER A 115 -25.28 17.61 -12.67
C SER A 115 -24.44 18.81 -13.13
N GLY A 116 -23.29 19.03 -12.51
CA GLY A 116 -22.24 19.98 -12.92
C GLY A 116 -21.09 19.38 -13.72
N GLY A 117 -21.01 18.04 -13.80
CA GLY A 117 -20.11 17.26 -14.66
C GLY A 117 -18.61 17.37 -14.35
N PHE A 118 -17.77 17.10 -15.36
CA PHE A 118 -16.32 16.98 -15.24
C PHE A 118 -15.57 18.25 -15.67
N TRP A 119 -14.55 18.66 -14.91
CA TRP A 119 -13.80 19.90 -15.17
C TRP A 119 -12.27 19.71 -15.13
N THR A 120 -11.58 20.25 -16.13
CA THR A 120 -10.12 20.30 -16.20
C THR A 120 -9.61 21.72 -15.94
N TYR A 121 -8.50 21.84 -15.22
CA TYR A 121 -7.78 23.11 -15.06
C TYR A 121 -6.27 22.90 -14.98
N GLY A 122 -5.53 24.02 -15.03
CA GLY A 122 -4.07 24.05 -14.91
C GLY A 122 -3.55 25.49 -14.72
N PRO A 123 -2.23 25.69 -14.64
CA PRO A 123 -1.61 26.98 -14.29
C PRO A 123 -1.99 28.18 -15.18
N ASP A 124 -2.27 27.92 -16.47
CA ASP A 124 -2.63 28.94 -17.46
C ASP A 124 -4.17 29.09 -17.66
N THR A 125 -5.01 28.38 -16.88
CA THR A 125 -6.48 28.46 -16.98
C THR A 125 -7.00 29.85 -16.61
N PRO A 126 -7.76 30.53 -17.50
CA PRO A 126 -8.37 31.83 -17.18
C PRO A 126 -9.38 31.73 -16.03
N PRO A 127 -9.51 32.74 -15.15
CA PRO A 127 -10.46 32.71 -14.03
C PRO A 127 -11.94 32.54 -14.43
N GLU A 128 -12.31 32.88 -15.67
CA GLU A 128 -13.65 32.63 -16.21
C GLU A 128 -13.90 31.17 -16.66
N ASP A 129 -12.83 30.37 -16.82
CA ASP A 129 -12.86 28.97 -17.25
C ASP A 129 -12.47 27.99 -16.12
N LEU A 130 -12.24 28.48 -14.89
CA LEU A 130 -12.05 27.65 -13.69
C LEU A 130 -13.36 26.96 -13.27
N PRO A 131 -13.29 25.82 -12.56
CA PRO A 131 -14.47 25.13 -12.03
C PRO A 131 -15.32 26.08 -11.15
N PRO A 132 -16.65 26.16 -11.36
CA PRO A 132 -17.54 27.13 -10.71
C PRO A 132 -17.87 26.83 -9.24
N CYS A 133 -16.92 26.31 -8.47
CA CYS A 133 -17.08 26.02 -7.06
C CYS A 133 -16.94 27.27 -6.18
N PRO A 134 -17.76 27.47 -5.14
CA PRO A 134 -17.64 28.61 -4.23
C PRO A 134 -16.29 28.66 -3.50
N GLY A 135 -15.62 29.81 -3.59
CA GLY A 135 -14.34 30.05 -2.92
C GLY A 135 -13.14 30.09 -3.87
N ILE A 136 -13.23 29.40 -5.02
CA ILE A 136 -12.19 29.40 -6.06
C ILE A 136 -12.17 30.77 -6.76
N THR A 137 -10.99 31.39 -6.84
CA THR A 137 -10.78 32.68 -7.51
C THR A 137 -9.53 32.74 -8.39
N SER A 138 -8.54 31.87 -8.18
CA SER A 138 -7.44 31.60 -9.10
C SER A 138 -6.97 30.15 -9.01
N TYR A 139 -6.08 29.74 -9.93
CA TYR A 139 -5.45 28.42 -9.93
C TYR A 139 -4.78 28.10 -8.57
N GLU A 140 -4.13 29.07 -7.93
CA GLU A 140 -3.44 28.87 -6.66
C GLU A 140 -4.37 28.52 -5.47
N ASP A 141 -5.69 28.68 -5.62
CA ASP A 141 -6.66 28.23 -4.62
C ASP A 141 -6.89 26.69 -4.68
N ILE A 142 -6.50 26.03 -5.78
CA ILE A 142 -6.79 24.61 -6.10
C ILE A 142 -5.62 23.87 -6.79
N ALA A 143 -4.40 24.43 -6.76
CA ALA A 143 -3.25 23.89 -7.48
C ALA A 143 -2.76 22.56 -6.89
N VAL A 144 -2.38 21.61 -7.76
CA VAL A 144 -1.96 20.24 -7.40
C VAL A 144 -3.07 19.53 -6.61
N ASN A 145 -4.27 19.45 -7.20
CA ASN A 145 -5.42 18.84 -6.54
C ASN A 145 -6.38 18.17 -7.52
N ALA A 146 -7.19 17.24 -7.01
CA ALA A 146 -8.51 16.89 -7.53
C ALA A 146 -9.54 17.20 -6.45
N PHE A 147 -10.82 17.40 -6.80
CA PHE A 147 -11.89 17.58 -5.81
C PHE A 147 -13.29 17.40 -6.40
N TYR A 148 -14.20 16.84 -5.59
CA TYR A 148 -15.64 17.03 -5.70
C TYR A 148 -16.05 18.39 -5.10
N CYS A 149 -16.97 19.08 -5.78
CA CYS A 149 -17.60 20.30 -5.28
C CYS A 149 -19.12 20.11 -5.09
N PRO A 150 -19.61 19.91 -3.85
CA PRO A 150 -21.04 19.67 -3.59
C PRO A 150 -21.96 20.82 -4.02
N ASP A 151 -21.53 22.08 -3.84
CA ASP A 151 -22.33 23.27 -4.18
C ASP A 151 -22.60 23.42 -5.69
N ALA A 152 -21.75 22.83 -6.53
CA ALA A 152 -21.85 22.87 -7.99
C ALA A 152 -22.06 21.48 -8.63
N ASP A 153 -22.03 20.43 -7.82
CA ASP A 153 -22.22 19.01 -8.19
C ASP A 153 -21.32 18.57 -9.36
N LEU A 154 -20.02 18.85 -9.23
CA LEU A 154 -18.99 18.61 -10.24
C LEU A 154 -17.74 17.98 -9.61
N VAL A 155 -16.97 17.26 -10.42
CA VAL A 155 -15.60 16.81 -10.08
C VAL A 155 -14.61 17.56 -10.97
N ALA A 156 -13.49 18.02 -10.39
CA ALA A 156 -12.46 18.77 -11.10
C ALA A 156 -11.04 18.25 -10.79
N TRP A 157 -10.11 18.40 -11.73
CA TRP A 157 -8.70 17.99 -11.55
C TRP A 157 -7.69 18.96 -12.17
N ASP A 158 -6.53 19.06 -11.53
CA ASP A 158 -5.34 19.73 -12.06
C ASP A 158 -4.59 18.82 -13.03
N ARG A 159 -4.81 19.05 -14.33
CA ARG A 159 -4.22 18.29 -15.43
C ARG A 159 -2.69 18.32 -15.42
N GLU A 160 -2.10 19.48 -15.14
CA GLU A 160 -0.65 19.70 -15.27
C GLU A 160 0.10 19.58 -13.94
N GLY A 161 -0.54 19.96 -12.83
CA GLY A 161 0.04 19.94 -11.49
C GLY A 161 -0.07 18.60 -10.77
N LEU A 162 -1.15 17.84 -11.01
CA LEU A 162 -1.40 16.54 -10.35
C LEU A 162 -1.44 15.39 -11.36
N VAL A 163 -2.41 15.37 -12.28
CA VAL A 163 -2.75 14.16 -13.03
C VAL A 163 -1.64 13.69 -13.97
N ALA A 164 -1.04 14.57 -14.77
CA ALA A 164 0.04 14.17 -15.67
C ALA A 164 1.28 13.64 -14.92
N PRO A 165 1.79 14.30 -13.84
CA PRO A 165 2.81 13.70 -12.96
C PRO A 165 2.40 12.35 -12.36
N PHE A 166 1.14 12.17 -11.97
CA PHE A 166 0.67 10.92 -11.38
C PHE A 166 0.62 9.77 -12.39
N ILE A 167 0.23 10.05 -13.65
CA ILE A 167 0.29 9.07 -14.74
C ILE A 167 1.74 8.71 -15.10
N ASP A 168 2.65 9.71 -15.11
CA ASP A 168 4.07 9.49 -15.40
C ASP A 168 4.76 8.56 -14.38
N GLU A 169 4.27 8.50 -13.13
CA GLU A 169 4.85 7.71 -12.02
C GLU A 169 4.07 6.41 -11.71
N PHE A 170 2.73 6.47 -11.67
CA PHE A 170 1.83 5.38 -11.23
C PHE A 170 0.88 4.86 -12.32
N GLY A 171 1.05 5.30 -13.58
CA GLY A 171 0.26 4.84 -14.72
C GLY A 171 -1.17 5.41 -14.80
N GLU A 172 -1.90 5.04 -15.86
CA GLU A 172 -3.25 5.54 -16.12
C GLU A 172 -4.26 5.03 -15.07
N PHE A 173 -4.09 3.80 -14.57
CA PHE A 173 -4.93 3.26 -13.50
C PHE A 173 -4.72 3.98 -12.15
N GLY A 174 -3.48 4.34 -11.80
CA GLY A 174 -3.20 5.15 -10.61
C GLY A 174 -3.95 6.48 -10.61
N ALA A 175 -4.02 7.16 -11.77
CA ALA A 175 -4.83 8.37 -11.92
C ALA A 175 -6.35 8.10 -11.89
N ALA A 176 -6.80 6.95 -12.42
CA ALA A 176 -8.20 6.55 -12.35
C ALA A 176 -8.67 6.33 -10.90
N ILE A 177 -7.79 5.87 -10.00
CA ILE A 177 -8.08 5.73 -8.56
C ILE A 177 -8.33 7.09 -7.90
N ILE A 178 -7.61 8.16 -8.29
CA ILE A 178 -7.90 9.52 -7.83
C ILE A 178 -9.34 9.90 -8.21
N MET A 179 -9.75 9.64 -9.46
CA MET A 179 -11.15 9.88 -9.88
C MET A 179 -12.15 9.02 -9.09
N ALA A 180 -11.82 7.76 -8.78
CA ALA A 180 -12.67 6.89 -7.98
C ALA A 180 -12.83 7.40 -6.53
N HIS A 181 -11.77 7.94 -5.93
CA HIS A 181 -11.80 8.63 -4.64
C HIS A 181 -12.73 9.86 -4.70
N GLU A 182 -12.60 10.71 -5.71
CA GLU A 182 -13.51 11.86 -5.88
C GLU A 182 -14.98 11.46 -6.01
N PHE A 183 -15.26 10.32 -6.65
CA PHE A 183 -16.59 9.73 -6.68
C PHE A 183 -17.06 9.19 -5.32
N GLY A 184 -16.14 8.78 -4.44
CA GLY A 184 -16.44 8.54 -3.03
C GLY A 184 -17.04 9.79 -2.36
N HIS A 185 -16.50 10.97 -2.62
CA HIS A 185 -17.10 12.23 -2.18
C HIS A 185 -18.45 12.55 -2.86
N VAL A 186 -18.64 12.17 -4.13
CA VAL A 186 -19.96 12.27 -4.79
C VAL A 186 -20.99 11.41 -4.06
N VAL A 187 -20.66 10.16 -3.72
CA VAL A 187 -21.51 9.24 -2.93
C VAL A 187 -21.85 9.86 -1.58
N GLN A 188 -20.85 10.37 -0.86
CA GLN A 188 -21.04 11.09 0.41
C GLN A 188 -21.93 12.33 0.27
N GLY A 189 -21.87 13.03 -0.86
CA GLY A 189 -22.77 14.14 -1.19
C GLY A 189 -24.22 13.70 -1.38
N ARG A 190 -24.46 12.49 -1.92
CA ARG A 190 -25.80 11.90 -2.06
C ARG A 190 -26.35 11.33 -0.75
N THR A 191 -25.51 10.71 0.08
CA THR A 191 -25.94 10.16 1.39
C THR A 191 -26.09 11.23 2.47
N GLY A 192 -25.36 12.35 2.35
CA GLY A 192 -25.25 13.40 3.36
C GLY A 192 -24.08 13.22 4.32
N ASP A 193 -23.23 12.22 4.09
CA ASP A 193 -22.05 11.94 4.92
C ASP A 193 -20.97 13.02 4.78
N PHE A 194 -20.85 13.65 3.60
CA PHE A 194 -19.83 14.68 3.29
C PHE A 194 -19.87 15.89 4.26
N GLU A 195 -21.04 16.25 4.78
CA GLU A 195 -21.18 17.34 5.77
C GLU A 195 -21.12 16.87 7.23
N THR A 196 -21.11 15.56 7.49
CA THR A 196 -21.36 15.00 8.83
C THR A 196 -20.26 14.12 9.40
N LEU A 197 -19.41 13.52 8.56
CA LEU A 197 -18.21 12.81 8.98
C LEU A 197 -17.10 13.80 9.41
N PRO A 198 -16.22 13.41 10.35
CA PRO A 198 -14.92 14.08 10.51
C PRO A 198 -14.12 14.02 9.21
N GLY A 199 -13.31 15.05 8.91
CA GLY A 199 -12.54 15.17 7.66
C GLY A 199 -11.85 13.88 7.26
N VAL A 200 -10.85 13.44 8.04
CA VAL A 200 -10.12 12.18 7.80
C VAL A 200 -11.02 10.96 7.61
N ILE A 201 -12.15 10.83 8.32
CA ILE A 201 -13.08 9.69 8.12
C ILE A 201 -13.82 9.80 6.78
N SER A 202 -14.10 11.01 6.29
CA SER A 202 -14.64 11.24 4.96
C SER A 202 -13.63 10.85 3.87
N GLU A 203 -12.36 11.20 4.03
CA GLU A 203 -11.26 10.83 3.12
C GLU A 203 -11.06 9.30 3.09
N LEU A 204 -10.96 8.66 4.26
CA LEU A 204 -10.82 7.21 4.39
C LEU A 204 -12.03 6.45 3.82
N GLN A 205 -13.25 6.96 4.01
CA GLN A 205 -14.42 6.35 3.39
C GLN A 205 -14.41 6.52 1.86
N ALA A 206 -13.91 7.64 1.33
CA ALA A 206 -13.73 7.84 -0.10
C ALA A 206 -12.68 6.88 -0.69
N ASP A 207 -11.59 6.61 0.04
CA ASP A 207 -10.62 5.56 -0.30
C ASP A 207 -11.25 4.15 -0.31
N CYS A 208 -12.09 3.82 0.67
CA CYS A 208 -12.84 2.56 0.66
C CYS A 208 -13.80 2.47 -0.54
N PHE A 209 -14.51 3.55 -0.87
CA PHE A 209 -15.35 3.58 -2.07
C PHE A 209 -14.53 3.41 -3.36
N ALA A 210 -13.33 3.98 -3.45
CA ALA A 210 -12.41 3.75 -4.56
C ALA A 210 -11.99 2.27 -4.65
N GLY A 211 -11.63 1.64 -3.52
CA GLY A 211 -11.31 0.21 -3.46
C GLY A 211 -12.46 -0.69 -3.93
N SER A 212 -13.70 -0.32 -3.61
CA SER A 212 -14.88 -1.06 -4.08
C SER A 212 -15.12 -0.97 -5.59
N TRP A 213 -14.64 0.10 -6.24
CA TRP A 213 -14.61 0.19 -7.70
C TRP A 213 -13.46 -0.63 -8.30
N ILE A 214 -12.28 -0.63 -7.66
CA ILE A 214 -11.15 -1.48 -8.06
C ILE A 214 -11.57 -2.96 -8.09
N ALA A 215 -12.32 -3.44 -7.09
CA ALA A 215 -12.86 -4.81 -7.08
C ALA A 215 -13.75 -5.10 -8.30
N ASP A 216 -14.60 -4.16 -8.71
CA ASP A 216 -15.44 -4.30 -9.91
C ASP A 216 -14.61 -4.29 -11.21
N VAL A 217 -13.51 -3.52 -11.27
CA VAL A 217 -12.55 -3.55 -12.38
C VAL A 217 -11.86 -4.92 -12.48
N VAL A 218 -11.36 -5.47 -11.35
CA VAL A 218 -10.73 -6.80 -11.28
C VAL A 218 -11.70 -7.91 -11.73
N ASP A 219 -12.99 -7.79 -11.39
CA ASP A 219 -14.06 -8.71 -11.83
C ASP A 219 -14.51 -8.50 -13.30
N GLY A 220 -13.91 -7.54 -14.03
CA GLY A 220 -14.21 -7.25 -15.44
C GLY A 220 -15.49 -6.43 -15.65
N GLY A 221 -15.84 -5.58 -14.69
CA GLY A 221 -17.00 -4.68 -14.70
C GLY A 221 -16.79 -3.35 -15.45
N SER A 222 -15.56 -3.07 -15.90
CA SER A 222 -15.19 -1.91 -16.72
C SER A 222 -14.86 -2.36 -18.16
N GLU A 223 -15.22 -1.55 -19.17
CA GLU A 223 -14.75 -1.73 -20.56
C GLU A 223 -13.46 -0.94 -20.87
N ASP A 224 -13.11 0.05 -20.03
CA ASP A 224 -12.01 1.01 -20.26
C ASP A 224 -10.77 0.73 -19.37
N PHE A 225 -10.90 -0.10 -18.34
CA PHE A 225 -9.83 -0.41 -17.38
C PHE A 225 -9.78 -1.90 -17.07
N GLU A 226 -8.57 -2.44 -16.96
CA GLU A 226 -8.26 -3.72 -16.35
C GLU A 226 -7.32 -3.43 -15.17
N ALA A 227 -7.26 -4.33 -14.18
CA ALA A 227 -6.35 -4.20 -13.04
C ALA A 227 -5.85 -5.60 -12.64
N ASP A 228 -4.53 -5.80 -12.69
CA ASP A 228 -3.86 -6.95 -12.12
C ASP A 228 -3.09 -6.58 -10.83
N VAL A 229 -2.19 -7.46 -10.39
CA VAL A 229 -1.43 -7.29 -9.15
C VAL A 229 -0.46 -6.11 -9.22
N ASP A 230 0.15 -5.85 -10.38
CA ASP A 230 1.06 -4.71 -10.57
C ASP A 230 0.28 -3.37 -10.47
N GLU A 231 -0.95 -3.31 -11.00
CA GLU A 231 -1.85 -2.14 -10.81
C GLU A 231 -2.26 -1.94 -9.34
N LEU A 232 -2.50 -3.03 -8.58
CA LEU A 232 -2.82 -2.95 -7.15
C LEU A 232 -1.61 -2.49 -6.32
N ASP A 233 -0.39 -2.91 -6.67
CA ASP A 233 0.82 -2.43 -5.99
C ASP A 233 1.08 -0.93 -6.31
N LEU A 234 0.80 -0.49 -7.55
CA LEU A 234 0.82 0.93 -7.91
C LEU A 234 -0.28 1.74 -7.20
N ALA A 235 -1.44 1.14 -6.94
CA ALA A 235 -2.48 1.75 -6.10
C ALA A 235 -1.96 2.02 -4.67
N VAL A 236 -1.32 1.03 -4.04
CA VAL A 236 -0.68 1.21 -2.72
C VAL A 236 0.37 2.33 -2.77
N ALA A 237 1.26 2.31 -3.76
CA ALA A 237 2.29 3.34 -3.92
C ALA A 237 1.70 4.75 -4.09
N GLY A 238 0.64 4.90 -4.90
CA GLY A 238 -0.08 6.15 -5.09
C GLY A 238 -0.76 6.65 -3.81
N GLN A 239 -1.37 5.76 -3.02
CA GLN A 239 -1.95 6.12 -1.72
C GLN A 239 -0.89 6.55 -0.70
N ILE A 240 0.30 5.95 -0.75
CA ILE A 240 1.46 6.38 0.03
C ILE A 240 1.96 7.77 -0.41
N GLU A 241 2.03 8.10 -1.71
CA GLU A 241 2.55 9.40 -2.16
C GLU A 241 1.66 10.59 -1.71
N ILE A 242 0.34 10.43 -1.73
CA ILE A 242 -0.59 11.53 -1.38
C ILE A 242 -1.01 11.57 0.11
N ARG A 243 -0.38 10.75 0.96
CA ARG A 243 -0.66 10.71 2.41
C ARG A 243 -0.25 11.99 3.16
N ASP A 244 -0.85 12.21 4.32
CA ASP A 244 -0.38 13.23 5.25
C ASP A 244 1.00 12.87 5.81
N ALA A 245 1.88 13.87 5.93
CA ALA A 245 3.22 13.63 6.49
C ALA A 245 3.16 13.17 7.96
N PRO A 246 4.06 12.28 8.41
CA PRO A 246 4.13 11.82 9.80
C PRO A 246 4.09 12.96 10.83
N GLY A 247 3.29 12.76 11.87
CA GLY A 247 3.06 13.74 12.93
C GLY A 247 2.05 14.86 12.61
N SER A 248 1.30 14.76 11.51
CA SER A 248 0.20 15.68 11.18
C SER A 248 -1.01 15.52 12.10
N ASP A 249 -1.85 16.55 12.22
CA ASP A 249 -3.06 16.50 13.07
C ASP A 249 -4.22 15.89 12.28
N PRO A 250 -4.75 14.70 12.66
CA PRO A 250 -5.89 14.07 11.96
C PRO A 250 -7.20 14.87 12.07
N ASN A 251 -7.22 15.96 12.86
CA ASN A 251 -8.35 16.87 12.99
C ASN A 251 -8.21 18.14 12.14
N ASP A 252 -7.14 18.28 11.34
CA ASP A 252 -7.07 19.36 10.37
C ASP A 252 -8.16 19.14 9.29
N PRO A 253 -8.96 20.15 8.92
CA PRO A 253 -9.96 20.01 7.87
C PRO A 253 -9.41 19.67 6.47
N SER A 254 -8.10 19.63 6.27
CA SER A 254 -7.43 19.11 5.06
C SER A 254 -6.51 17.92 5.35
N ALA A 255 -6.85 17.09 6.34
CA ALA A 255 -6.10 15.87 6.66
C ALA A 255 -6.63 14.68 5.85
N HIS A 256 -5.78 14.06 5.03
CA HIS A 256 -6.16 12.94 4.16
C HIS A 256 -6.11 11.58 4.87
N GLY A 257 -5.28 11.45 5.91
CA GLY A 257 -4.97 10.17 6.57
C GLY A 257 -3.50 9.75 6.39
N SER A 258 -3.05 8.84 7.26
CA SER A 258 -1.74 8.19 7.12
C SER A 258 -1.73 7.27 5.91
N GLY A 259 -0.55 6.88 5.44
CA GLY A 259 -0.43 5.90 4.37
C GLY A 259 -1.09 4.59 4.74
N PHE A 260 -0.87 4.12 5.96
CA PHE A 260 -1.50 2.92 6.50
C PHE A 260 -3.04 3.02 6.59
N ASP A 261 -3.59 4.14 7.07
CA ASP A 261 -5.05 4.32 7.19
C ASP A 261 -5.71 4.28 5.80
N ARG A 262 -5.10 4.95 4.82
CA ARG A 262 -5.61 5.09 3.44
C ARG A 262 -5.49 3.78 2.65
N VAL A 263 -4.36 3.07 2.77
CA VAL A 263 -4.18 1.74 2.18
C VAL A 263 -5.14 0.73 2.83
N SER A 264 -5.28 0.74 4.15
CA SER A 264 -6.23 -0.15 4.85
C SER A 264 -7.67 0.09 4.42
N SER A 265 -8.07 1.36 4.26
CA SER A 265 -9.42 1.69 3.81
C SER A 265 -9.65 1.31 2.35
N LEU A 266 -8.66 1.52 1.47
CA LEU A 266 -8.71 1.00 0.10
C LEU A 266 -8.90 -0.53 0.09
N SER A 267 -8.18 -1.27 0.95
CA SER A 267 -8.30 -2.72 1.09
C SER A 267 -9.68 -3.17 1.59
N ASP A 268 -10.29 -2.50 2.58
CA ASP A 268 -11.70 -2.75 2.98
C ASP A 268 -12.64 -2.63 1.77
N GLY A 269 -12.40 -1.64 0.91
CA GLY A 269 -13.10 -1.48 -0.35
C GLY A 269 -12.94 -2.66 -1.31
N VAL A 270 -11.70 -3.09 -1.52
CA VAL A 270 -11.36 -4.18 -2.47
C VAL A 270 -11.90 -5.53 -2.01
N PHE A 271 -11.77 -5.87 -0.72
CA PHE A 271 -12.09 -7.20 -0.21
C PHE A 271 -13.51 -7.32 0.35
N ASP A 272 -14.04 -6.30 1.02
CA ASP A 272 -15.36 -6.34 1.68
C ASP A 272 -16.44 -5.50 0.96
N GLY A 273 -16.04 -4.62 0.04
CA GLY A 273 -16.91 -3.93 -0.90
C GLY A 273 -17.68 -2.73 -0.33
N ALA A 274 -18.41 -2.06 -1.23
CA ALA A 274 -19.06 -0.76 -0.96
C ALA A 274 -20.05 -0.74 0.22
N SER A 275 -20.56 -1.90 0.67
CA SER A 275 -21.42 -1.98 1.87
C SER A 275 -20.64 -1.75 3.16
N THR A 276 -19.41 -2.25 3.25
CA THR A 276 -18.52 -2.02 4.40
C THR A 276 -18.10 -0.57 4.48
N CYS A 277 -17.78 0.04 3.33
CA CYS A 277 -17.50 1.47 3.23
C CYS A 277 -18.68 2.34 3.68
N ALA A 278 -19.92 1.97 3.35
CA ALA A 278 -21.11 2.67 3.84
C ALA A 278 -21.26 2.62 5.37
N ASP A 279 -20.84 1.52 6.01
CA ASP A 279 -20.92 1.35 7.45
C ASP A 279 -19.93 2.24 8.25
N TYR A 280 -18.91 2.84 7.61
CA TYR A 280 -17.99 3.82 8.24
C TYR A 280 -18.74 4.99 8.92
N ALA A 281 -19.91 5.39 8.39
CA ALA A 281 -20.72 6.46 8.98
C ALA A 281 -21.34 6.07 10.35
N ALA A 282 -21.45 4.77 10.65
CA ALA A 282 -21.91 4.24 11.92
C ALA A 282 -20.77 3.67 12.78
N THR A 283 -19.77 3.08 12.14
CA THR A 283 -18.63 2.37 12.74
C THR A 283 -17.36 2.75 11.97
N PRO A 284 -16.80 3.95 12.18
CA PRO A 284 -15.59 4.38 11.49
C PRO A 284 -14.38 3.51 11.89
N PRO A 285 -13.37 3.38 11.01
CA PRO A 285 -12.12 2.72 11.35
C PRO A 285 -11.35 3.47 12.45
N GLU A 286 -10.39 2.79 13.07
CA GLU A 286 -9.40 3.47 13.91
C GLU A 286 -8.48 4.32 13.03
N VAL A 287 -8.21 5.56 13.44
CA VAL A 287 -7.32 6.48 12.72
C VAL A 287 -5.94 6.41 13.36
N THR A 288 -4.99 5.78 12.68
CA THR A 288 -3.62 5.63 13.18
C THR A 288 -2.77 6.88 13.00
N GLN A 289 -3.18 7.83 12.15
CA GLN A 289 -2.55 9.15 12.05
C GLN A 289 -2.55 9.87 13.41
N VAL A 290 -1.38 9.94 14.05
CA VAL A 290 -1.15 10.60 15.32
C VAL A 290 -0.10 11.72 15.21
N PRO A 291 -0.19 12.79 16.02
CA PRO A 291 0.87 13.78 16.12
C PRO A 291 2.05 13.24 16.92
N PHE A 292 3.28 13.59 16.53
CA PHE A 292 4.49 13.24 17.30
C PHE A 292 4.40 13.68 18.77
N THR A 293 4.96 12.87 19.68
CA THR A 293 5.24 13.34 21.04
C THR A 293 6.39 14.35 21.04
N ALA A 294 6.68 14.91 22.21
CA ALA A 294 7.72 15.91 22.36
C ALA A 294 9.15 15.35 22.18
N ASP A 295 9.32 14.04 22.32
CA ASP A 295 10.61 13.37 22.20
C ASP A 295 10.80 12.86 20.75
N ASP A 296 9.81 12.18 20.16
CA ASP A 296 9.82 11.68 18.76
C ASP A 296 10.03 12.81 17.74
N ALA A 297 9.42 13.98 17.97
CA ALA A 297 9.59 15.16 17.11
C ALA A 297 11.05 15.69 17.04
N ALA A 298 11.97 15.14 17.84
CA ALA A 298 13.40 15.44 17.78
C ALA A 298 14.19 14.50 16.85
N THR A 299 13.72 13.27 16.61
CA THR A 299 14.33 12.27 15.72
C THR A 299 13.62 12.18 14.38
N GLY A 300 12.29 12.29 14.37
CA GLY A 300 11.43 11.97 13.22
C GLY A 300 10.42 10.87 13.51
N GLY A 301 10.45 10.30 14.73
CA GLY A 301 9.86 9.00 15.06
C GLY A 301 10.97 8.00 15.38
N ASP A 302 11.99 7.99 14.53
CA ASP A 302 12.99 6.93 14.45
C ASP A 302 13.91 6.77 15.66
N LEU A 303 14.17 5.52 16.02
CA LEU A 303 15.38 5.06 16.70
C LEU A 303 16.47 4.71 15.66
N GLY A 304 17.75 4.77 16.06
CA GLY A 304 18.83 4.20 15.23
C GLY A 304 18.89 2.68 15.40
N ALA A 305 19.29 1.93 14.36
CA ALA A 305 19.15 0.46 14.36
C ALA A 305 19.84 -0.27 15.53
N GLU A 306 20.99 0.19 16.03
CA GLU A 306 21.65 -0.40 17.23
C GLU A 306 20.76 -0.27 18.49
N GLU A 307 20.03 0.84 18.63
CA GLU A 307 19.11 1.08 19.74
C GLU A 307 17.79 0.32 19.54
N LEU A 308 17.23 0.35 18.32
CA LEU A 308 16.03 -0.42 17.96
C LEU A 308 16.24 -1.92 18.21
N LEU A 309 17.24 -2.55 17.59
CA LEU A 309 17.47 -4.01 17.69
C LEU A 309 17.73 -4.45 19.13
N GLY A 310 18.41 -3.61 19.93
CA GLY A 310 18.65 -3.85 21.35
C GLY A 310 17.39 -3.82 22.23
N LEU A 311 16.31 -3.20 21.77
CA LEU A 311 14.99 -3.16 22.42
C LEU A 311 14.02 -4.17 21.80
N LEU A 312 14.04 -4.32 20.48
CA LEU A 312 13.10 -5.10 19.68
C LEU A 312 13.21 -6.61 19.94
N VAL A 313 14.42 -7.17 19.88
CA VAL A 313 14.66 -8.61 20.10
C VAL A 313 14.03 -9.11 21.43
N PRO A 314 14.34 -8.52 22.61
CA PRO A 314 13.73 -8.97 23.85
C PRO A 314 12.25 -8.60 24.00
N ASP A 315 11.72 -7.64 23.22
CA ASP A 315 10.30 -7.28 23.22
C ASP A 315 9.47 -8.30 22.40
N LEU A 316 9.99 -8.73 21.24
CA LEU A 316 9.47 -9.84 20.42
C LEU A 316 9.44 -11.16 21.19
N ASP A 317 10.53 -11.54 21.88
CA ASP A 317 10.56 -12.74 22.72
C ASP A 317 9.51 -12.68 23.83
N ALA A 318 9.29 -11.51 24.43
CA ALA A 318 8.27 -11.32 25.45
C ALA A 318 6.84 -11.38 24.88
N PHE A 319 6.64 -10.95 23.64
CA PHE A 319 5.37 -11.05 22.91
C PHE A 319 5.04 -12.51 22.57
N TYR A 320 5.94 -13.24 21.89
CA TYR A 320 5.72 -14.64 21.51
C TYR A 320 5.65 -15.57 22.73
N ALA A 321 6.44 -15.34 23.79
CA ALA A 321 6.29 -16.06 25.07
C ALA A 321 4.90 -15.85 25.69
N GLY A 322 4.27 -14.70 25.49
CA GLY A 322 2.88 -14.44 25.86
C GLY A 322 1.92 -15.35 25.08
N LEU A 323 1.95 -15.27 23.76
CA LEU A 323 1.07 -16.05 22.87
C LEU A 323 1.19 -17.57 23.10
N PHE A 324 2.41 -18.10 23.19
CA PHE A 324 2.65 -19.52 23.47
C PHE A 324 2.12 -19.93 24.85
N THR A 325 2.30 -19.07 25.87
CA THR A 325 1.73 -19.33 27.22
C THR A 325 0.20 -19.40 27.19
N GLU A 326 -0.46 -18.59 26.36
CA GLU A 326 -1.92 -18.59 26.20
C GLU A 326 -2.42 -19.83 25.44
N ALA A 327 -1.68 -20.29 24.42
CA ALA A 327 -1.89 -21.58 23.76
C ALA A 327 -1.63 -22.79 24.69
N GLY A 328 -0.89 -22.59 25.78
CA GLY A 328 -0.52 -23.63 26.74
C GLY A 328 0.78 -24.37 26.40
N GLU A 329 1.61 -23.75 25.57
CA GLU A 329 2.92 -24.22 25.11
C GLU A 329 4.06 -23.39 25.75
N GLU A 330 5.31 -23.68 25.39
CA GLU A 330 6.51 -22.99 25.89
C GLU A 330 7.26 -22.43 24.68
N TRP A 331 7.51 -21.12 24.66
CA TRP A 331 8.29 -20.43 23.62
C TRP A 331 9.78 -20.77 23.78
N ASP A 332 10.43 -21.22 22.70
CA ASP A 332 11.88 -21.24 22.58
C ASP A 332 12.32 -19.91 21.92
N PRO A 333 13.06 -19.03 22.61
CA PRO A 333 13.56 -17.78 22.03
C PRO A 333 14.59 -18.04 20.95
N VAL A 334 14.55 -17.24 19.87
CA VAL A 334 15.54 -17.25 18.78
C VAL A 334 16.95 -17.06 19.35
N ASP A 335 17.87 -17.98 19.02
CA ASP A 335 19.21 -18.06 19.62
C ASP A 335 20.07 -16.78 19.37
N GLU A 336 20.05 -16.22 18.15
CA GLU A 336 20.78 -14.99 17.79
C GLU A 336 20.20 -14.26 16.56
N LEU A 337 20.21 -12.92 16.55
CA LEU A 337 20.09 -12.10 15.33
C LEU A 337 21.50 -11.72 14.87
N VAL A 338 21.87 -12.19 13.68
CA VAL A 338 23.20 -12.07 13.08
C VAL A 338 23.16 -11.04 11.95
N LEU A 339 23.98 -9.99 12.08
CA LEU A 339 24.24 -9.04 11.00
C LEU A 339 25.52 -9.44 10.26
N PHE A 340 25.41 -9.78 8.98
CA PHE A 340 26.54 -10.24 8.13
C PHE A 340 26.92 -9.21 7.05
N ASP A 341 28.15 -9.34 6.51
CA ASP A 341 28.64 -8.60 5.33
C ASP A 341 28.72 -9.58 4.13
N PRO A 342 27.82 -9.50 3.13
CA PRO A 342 27.80 -10.38 1.94
C PRO A 342 29.13 -10.41 1.16
N GLY A 343 29.92 -9.34 1.27
CA GLY A 343 31.21 -9.20 0.61
C GLY A 343 32.39 -9.84 1.35
N THR A 344 32.21 -10.26 2.62
CA THR A 344 33.30 -10.84 3.42
C THR A 344 32.97 -12.09 4.24
N ASP A 345 31.69 -12.34 4.56
CA ASP A 345 31.25 -13.48 5.36
C ASP A 345 30.69 -14.62 4.49
N ASP A 346 30.86 -15.88 4.92
CA ASP A 346 30.26 -17.06 4.28
C ASP A 346 28.87 -17.30 4.91
N VAL A 347 27.79 -16.94 4.21
CA VAL A 347 26.40 -17.05 4.73
C VAL A 347 25.78 -18.43 4.41
N SER A 348 25.27 -19.13 5.42
CA SER A 348 24.68 -20.47 5.27
C SER A 348 23.57 -20.75 6.26
N CYS A 349 22.58 -21.54 5.83
CA CYS A 349 21.55 -22.10 6.68
C CYS A 349 21.46 -23.62 6.49
N GLY A 350 21.77 -24.39 7.53
CA GLY A 350 21.95 -25.83 7.47
C GLY A 350 22.93 -26.29 6.38
N ASP A 351 22.44 -27.11 5.45
CA ASP A 351 23.22 -27.60 4.30
C ASP A 351 23.19 -26.63 3.08
N THR A 352 22.49 -25.49 3.16
CA THR A 352 22.38 -24.48 2.10
C THR A 352 23.36 -23.33 2.34
N THR A 353 24.14 -22.96 1.32
CA THR A 353 25.03 -21.78 1.35
C THR A 353 24.55 -20.79 0.30
N LEU A 354 24.38 -19.52 0.68
CA LEU A 354 24.00 -18.44 -0.23
C LEU A 354 25.24 -17.98 -1.01
N THR A 355 25.06 -17.58 -2.27
CA THR A 355 26.08 -16.78 -2.96
C THR A 355 26.03 -15.31 -2.49
N PRO A 356 27.10 -14.51 -2.69
CA PRO A 356 27.08 -13.09 -2.30
C PRO A 356 25.89 -12.32 -2.87
N ASP A 357 25.62 -12.49 -4.17
CA ASP A 357 24.49 -11.89 -4.88
C ASP A 357 23.10 -12.31 -4.31
N GLU A 358 23.03 -13.45 -3.62
CA GLU A 358 21.82 -13.95 -2.94
C GLU A 358 21.73 -13.56 -1.46
N ALA A 359 22.83 -13.05 -0.90
CA ALA A 359 22.94 -12.59 0.49
C ALA A 359 22.84 -11.06 0.58
N GLU A 360 23.18 -10.32 -0.47
CA GLU A 360 22.87 -8.88 -0.59
C GLU A 360 21.36 -8.65 -0.40
N PHE A 361 21.02 -7.66 0.42
CA PHE A 361 19.65 -7.29 0.79
C PHE A 361 18.79 -8.39 1.47
N ALA A 362 19.36 -9.53 1.86
CA ALA A 362 18.60 -10.64 2.42
C ALA A 362 18.34 -10.50 3.92
N ILE A 363 17.12 -10.84 4.34
CA ILE A 363 16.79 -11.24 5.72
C ILE A 363 16.02 -12.58 5.70
N PHE A 364 16.35 -13.48 6.63
CA PHE A 364 15.68 -14.77 6.77
C PHE A 364 15.85 -15.37 8.18
N TYR A 365 14.81 -16.08 8.65
CA TYR A 365 14.94 -17.03 9.76
C TYR A 365 15.55 -18.35 9.28
N CYS A 366 16.49 -18.89 10.05
CA CYS A 366 17.24 -20.09 9.77
C CYS A 366 16.96 -21.21 10.79
N ALA A 367 15.97 -22.05 10.50
CA ALA A 367 15.47 -23.08 11.42
C ALA A 367 16.49 -24.14 11.93
N PRO A 368 17.53 -24.58 11.20
CA PRO A 368 18.50 -25.57 11.72
C PRO A 368 19.49 -24.99 12.73
N GLU A 369 19.79 -23.70 12.63
CA GLU A 369 20.67 -22.94 13.52
C GLU A 369 19.90 -22.11 14.58
N ASP A 370 18.60 -21.92 14.39
CA ASP A 370 17.71 -21.03 15.17
C ASP A 370 18.16 -19.56 15.21
N THR A 371 18.76 -19.09 14.10
CA THR A 371 19.19 -17.69 13.96
C THR A 371 18.30 -16.89 13.02
N VAL A 372 18.31 -15.57 13.19
CA VAL A 372 17.82 -14.63 12.17
C VAL A 372 19.03 -13.97 11.53
N GLU A 373 19.22 -14.21 10.24
CA GLU A 373 20.35 -13.70 9.46
C GLU A 373 19.88 -12.48 8.65
N ALA A 374 20.59 -11.35 8.73
CA ALA A 374 20.29 -10.14 7.96
C ALA A 374 21.54 -9.44 7.41
N ASP A 375 21.46 -8.91 6.19
CA ASP A 375 22.53 -8.09 5.60
C ASP A 375 22.68 -6.74 6.33
N GLY A 376 23.74 -6.63 7.12
CA GLY A 376 24.07 -5.43 7.88
C GLY A 376 24.68 -4.29 7.05
N THR A 377 24.84 -4.47 5.73
CA THR A 377 25.61 -3.57 4.86
C THR A 377 24.79 -2.92 3.73
N MET A 378 23.80 -3.62 3.17
CA MET A 378 22.90 -3.06 2.16
C MET A 378 21.44 -3.03 2.63
N LEU A 379 20.90 -4.13 3.21
CA LEU A 379 19.52 -4.13 3.71
C LEU A 379 19.32 -3.14 4.86
N LEU A 380 20.14 -3.26 5.91
CA LEU A 380 19.93 -2.50 7.14
C LEU A 380 19.92 -0.97 6.91
N PRO A 381 20.88 -0.38 6.16
CA PRO A 381 20.84 1.06 5.86
C PRO A 381 19.69 1.47 4.95
N ALA A 382 19.22 0.58 4.06
CA ALA A 382 18.11 0.89 3.16
C ALA A 382 16.75 0.84 3.87
N LEU A 383 16.60 0.01 4.92
CA LEU A 383 15.47 0.07 5.84
C LEU A 383 15.56 1.30 6.76
N GLU A 384 16.73 1.62 7.32
CA GLU A 384 16.94 2.88 8.09
C GLU A 384 16.66 4.17 7.27
N ASP A 385 16.87 4.16 5.96
CA ASP A 385 16.54 5.29 5.06
C ASP A 385 15.02 5.43 4.80
N ILE A 386 14.22 4.40 5.09
CA ILE A 386 12.74 4.46 5.09
C ILE A 386 12.24 4.93 6.46
N GLY A 387 12.71 4.28 7.52
CA GLY A 387 12.38 4.56 8.91
C GLY A 387 12.64 3.36 9.82
N ASP A 388 12.61 3.55 11.14
CA ASP A 388 13.00 2.49 12.08
C ASP A 388 12.03 1.29 12.08
N PHE A 389 10.74 1.49 11.81
CA PHE A 389 9.77 0.40 11.78
C PHE A 389 9.77 -0.36 10.45
N ALA A 390 10.37 0.17 9.39
CA ALA A 390 10.70 -0.64 8.20
C ALA A 390 11.68 -1.77 8.57
N LEU A 391 12.69 -1.47 9.40
CA LEU A 391 13.58 -2.48 9.97
C LEU A 391 12.85 -3.33 11.03
N GLY A 392 12.06 -2.70 11.88
CA GLY A 392 11.32 -3.36 12.95
C GLY A 392 10.35 -4.44 12.46
N SER A 393 9.61 -4.15 11.40
CA SER A 393 8.63 -5.05 10.79
C SER A 393 9.29 -6.26 10.10
N GLU A 394 10.30 -6.06 9.26
CA GLU A 394 10.98 -7.19 8.59
C GLU A 394 11.72 -8.09 9.60
N VAL A 395 12.24 -7.57 10.72
CA VAL A 395 12.79 -8.38 11.82
C VAL A 395 11.68 -9.13 12.57
N ALA A 396 10.57 -8.47 12.92
CA ALA A 396 9.44 -9.09 13.60
C ALA A 396 8.81 -10.24 12.78
N ARG A 397 8.80 -10.12 11.45
CA ARG A 397 8.40 -11.19 10.51
C ARG A 397 9.26 -12.44 10.62
N GLN A 398 10.55 -12.32 10.98
CA GLN A 398 11.40 -13.49 11.20
C GLN A 398 11.06 -14.24 12.50
N TRP A 399 10.64 -13.54 13.54
CA TRP A 399 10.09 -14.18 14.75
C TRP A 399 8.77 -14.90 14.45
N ALA A 400 7.96 -14.41 13.51
CA ALA A 400 6.77 -15.12 13.04
C ALA A 400 7.13 -16.44 12.32
N PHE A 401 8.19 -16.47 11.50
CA PHE A 401 8.70 -17.70 10.91
C PHE A 401 9.25 -18.69 11.95
N SER A 402 9.93 -18.23 13.00
CA SER A 402 10.31 -19.10 14.14
C SER A 402 9.08 -19.68 14.84
N ALA A 403 8.06 -18.86 15.09
CA ALA A 403 6.80 -19.30 15.69
C ALA A 403 6.00 -20.29 14.83
N GLN A 404 6.06 -20.17 13.50
CA GLN A 404 5.52 -21.17 12.58
C GLN A 404 6.27 -22.51 12.72
N VAL A 405 7.61 -22.48 12.69
CA VAL A 405 8.46 -23.68 12.81
C VAL A 405 8.25 -24.41 14.14
N GLN A 406 8.12 -23.69 15.26
CA GLN A 406 7.81 -24.27 16.57
C GLN A 406 6.42 -24.94 16.61
N GLN A 407 5.44 -24.38 15.88
CA GLN A 407 4.10 -24.98 15.70
C GLN A 407 4.07 -26.09 14.64
N GLY A 408 5.20 -26.38 13.98
CA GLY A 408 5.33 -27.45 12.97
C GLY A 408 4.91 -27.06 11.56
N ILE A 409 4.66 -25.76 11.30
CA ILE A 409 4.50 -25.18 9.97
C ILE A 409 5.92 -24.96 9.42
N THR A 410 6.30 -25.70 8.39
CA THR A 410 7.71 -25.72 7.91
C THR A 410 7.83 -25.60 6.38
N GLU A 411 6.69 -25.53 5.71
CA GLU A 411 6.57 -25.18 4.31
C GLU A 411 6.86 -23.68 4.10
N ASN A 412 7.52 -23.35 2.99
CA ASN A 412 7.64 -21.97 2.52
C ASN A 412 6.68 -21.78 1.34
N THR A 413 5.55 -21.13 1.59
CA THR A 413 4.49 -20.80 0.63
C THR A 413 4.04 -19.35 0.80
N ARG A 414 3.32 -18.83 -0.21
CA ARG A 414 2.70 -17.50 -0.17
C ARG A 414 1.82 -17.31 1.07
N GLU A 415 1.01 -18.30 1.41
CA GLU A 415 0.12 -18.30 2.59
C GLU A 415 0.91 -18.27 3.90
N THR A 416 2.03 -19.00 4.01
CA THR A 416 2.90 -18.91 5.20
C THR A 416 3.63 -17.57 5.29
N SER A 417 3.99 -16.94 4.16
CA SER A 417 4.52 -15.57 4.17
C SER A 417 3.46 -14.58 4.64
N LEU A 418 2.25 -14.62 4.06
CA LEU A 418 1.15 -13.74 4.43
C LEU A 418 0.76 -13.93 5.90
N HIS A 419 0.73 -15.16 6.42
CA HIS A 419 0.57 -15.38 7.86
C HIS A 419 1.70 -14.73 8.68
N ALA A 420 2.95 -14.73 8.21
CA ALA A 420 4.05 -14.06 8.90
C ALA A 420 3.91 -12.52 8.86
N ASP A 421 3.47 -11.95 7.74
CA ASP A 421 3.11 -10.53 7.62
C ASP A 421 1.93 -10.17 8.55
N CYS A 422 0.92 -11.03 8.67
CA CYS A 422 -0.18 -10.87 9.64
C CYS A 422 0.28 -10.94 11.10
N MET A 423 1.11 -11.92 11.47
CA MET A 423 1.66 -11.98 12.83
C MET A 423 2.56 -10.77 13.17
N THR A 424 3.20 -10.17 12.15
CA THR A 424 3.93 -8.90 12.27
C THR A 424 2.96 -7.73 12.51
N GLY A 425 1.83 -7.72 11.80
CA GLY A 425 0.71 -6.82 12.07
C GLY A 425 0.19 -6.93 13.50
N LEU A 426 -0.03 -8.15 13.99
CA LEU A 426 -0.49 -8.40 15.37
C LEU A 426 0.50 -7.87 16.42
N TYR A 427 1.81 -7.98 16.15
CA TYR A 427 2.84 -7.35 16.99
C TYR A 427 2.79 -5.81 16.92
N ALA A 428 2.59 -5.23 15.73
CA ALA A 428 2.41 -3.79 15.55
C ALA A 428 1.18 -3.26 16.31
N GLY A 429 0.05 -3.98 16.26
CA GLY A 429 -1.16 -3.69 17.04
C GLY A 429 -0.91 -3.76 18.55
N ASP A 430 -0.14 -4.75 19.01
CA ASP A 430 0.26 -4.86 20.41
C ASP A 430 1.13 -3.66 20.88
N LEU A 431 2.04 -3.16 20.03
CA LEU A 431 2.83 -1.95 20.28
C LEU A 431 2.01 -0.64 20.21
N TYR A 432 0.97 -0.60 19.36
CA TYR A 432 0.11 0.56 19.16
C TYR A 432 -0.93 0.71 20.29
N PHE A 433 -1.80 -0.30 20.46
CA PHE A 433 -2.89 -0.25 21.44
C PHE A 433 -2.41 -0.43 22.89
N GLN A 434 -1.28 -1.10 23.08
CA GLN A 434 -0.64 -1.37 24.38
C GLN A 434 -1.58 -1.95 25.46
N GLU A 435 -2.58 -2.72 25.05
CA GLU A 435 -3.54 -3.33 25.98
C GLU A 435 -2.92 -4.44 26.85
N GLY A 436 -3.66 -4.90 27.84
CA GLY A 436 -3.27 -6.06 28.66
C GLY A 436 -2.14 -5.78 29.69
N PRO A 437 -1.50 -6.85 30.20
CA PRO A 437 -0.53 -6.77 31.29
C PRO A 437 0.95 -6.78 30.85
N ARG A 438 1.24 -6.85 29.54
CA ARG A 438 2.60 -6.90 29.00
C ARG A 438 3.31 -5.56 29.25
N GLU A 439 4.47 -5.59 29.90
CA GLU A 439 5.35 -4.42 29.99
C GLU A 439 6.13 -4.33 28.68
N ARG A 440 5.98 -3.22 27.95
CA ARG A 440 6.60 -2.97 26.65
C ARG A 440 7.72 -1.96 26.80
N GLN A 441 8.79 -2.12 26.04
CA GLN A 441 9.88 -1.14 25.96
C GLN A 441 9.78 -0.26 24.70
N LEU A 442 9.00 -0.71 23.72
CA LEU A 442 8.69 -0.01 22.48
C LEU A 442 7.22 0.39 22.42
N SER A 443 6.92 1.35 21.56
CA SER A 443 5.59 1.84 21.20
C SER A 443 5.68 2.49 19.83
N LEU A 444 4.68 2.33 18.98
CA LEU A 444 4.72 2.98 17.67
C LEU A 444 4.65 4.51 17.79
N SER A 445 5.45 5.19 16.98
CA SER A 445 5.39 6.62 16.72
C SER A 445 4.47 6.91 15.51
N ALA A 446 4.36 8.18 15.13
CA ALA A 446 3.76 8.59 13.87
C ALA A 446 4.74 8.32 12.73
N GLY A 447 4.33 7.55 11.72
CA GLY A 447 5.15 7.16 10.57
C GLY A 447 5.37 5.65 10.48
N ASP A 448 5.57 4.99 11.62
CA ASP A 448 5.96 3.59 11.74
C ASP A 448 5.12 2.63 10.87
N LEU A 449 3.78 2.77 10.91
CA LEU A 449 2.90 1.92 10.11
C LEU A 449 3.02 2.18 8.60
N ASP A 450 3.29 3.42 8.18
CA ASP A 450 3.58 3.73 6.77
C ASP A 450 4.92 3.12 6.33
N GLU A 451 5.91 3.10 7.22
CA GLU A 451 7.25 2.54 6.95
C GLU A 451 7.21 1.04 6.67
N ALA A 452 6.33 0.30 7.34
CA ALA A 452 6.07 -1.11 7.01
C ALA A 452 5.47 -1.26 5.60
N ILE A 453 4.48 -0.45 5.22
CA ILE A 453 3.90 -0.50 3.86
C ILE A 453 4.95 -0.09 2.80
N ILE A 454 5.79 0.89 3.09
CA ILE A 454 6.88 1.32 2.20
C ILE A 454 7.96 0.22 2.09
N SER A 455 8.29 -0.50 3.17
CA SER A 455 9.23 -1.63 3.10
C SER A 455 8.65 -2.77 2.25
N PHE A 456 7.34 -3.01 2.30
CA PHE A 456 6.67 -3.98 1.43
C PHE A 456 6.79 -3.57 -0.04
N LEU A 457 6.53 -2.30 -0.39
CA LEU A 457 6.72 -1.78 -1.76
C LEU A 457 8.18 -1.89 -2.24
N ALA A 458 9.15 -1.70 -1.35
CA ALA A 458 10.58 -1.67 -1.69
C ALA A 458 11.24 -3.06 -1.79
N PHE A 459 10.82 -4.03 -0.96
CA PHE A 459 11.55 -5.29 -0.74
C PHE A 459 10.74 -6.58 -0.92
N SER A 460 9.45 -6.51 -1.30
CA SER A 460 8.70 -7.73 -1.63
C SER A 460 9.27 -8.41 -2.87
N GLY A 461 9.48 -9.73 -2.78
CA GLY A 461 9.97 -10.55 -3.89
C GLY A 461 9.01 -10.51 -5.08
N ARG A 462 9.56 -10.52 -6.31
CA ARG A 462 8.78 -10.46 -7.55
C ARG A 462 8.77 -11.82 -8.26
N GLY A 463 7.65 -12.54 -8.20
CA GLY A 463 7.45 -13.81 -8.89
C GLY A 463 6.07 -14.43 -8.59
N GLU A 464 5.65 -15.41 -9.40
CA GLU A 464 4.29 -16.02 -9.35
C GLU A 464 3.93 -16.63 -7.97
N ASP A 465 4.92 -17.01 -7.17
CA ASP A 465 4.75 -17.62 -5.85
C ASP A 465 4.92 -16.61 -4.68
N ALA A 466 5.26 -15.35 -4.95
CA ALA A 466 5.48 -14.31 -3.95
C ALA A 466 4.19 -13.54 -3.63
N ALA A 467 4.07 -13.06 -2.40
CA ALA A 467 2.99 -12.14 -2.01
C ALA A 467 3.31 -10.72 -2.49
N SER A 468 2.33 -10.04 -3.09
CA SER A 468 2.50 -8.66 -3.54
C SER A 468 2.50 -7.67 -2.36
N PRO A 469 3.12 -6.48 -2.49
CA PRO A 469 2.93 -5.37 -1.56
C PRO A 469 1.48 -5.14 -1.12
N PHE A 470 0.49 -5.18 -2.01
CA PHE A 470 -0.93 -5.09 -1.65
C PHE A 470 -1.39 -6.23 -0.74
N GLU A 471 -1.07 -7.48 -1.05
CA GLU A 471 -1.45 -8.64 -0.21
C GLU A 471 -0.72 -8.65 1.14
N ARG A 472 0.56 -8.26 1.18
CA ARG A 472 1.32 -8.15 2.43
C ARG A 472 0.75 -7.05 3.33
N SER A 473 0.32 -5.93 2.72
CA SER A 473 -0.40 -4.86 3.41
C SER A 473 -1.73 -5.36 3.99
N ASP A 474 -2.48 -6.15 3.23
CA ASP A 474 -3.75 -6.75 3.66
C ASP A 474 -3.59 -7.76 4.80
N ALA A 475 -2.59 -8.63 4.72
CA ALA A 475 -2.29 -9.55 5.81
C ALA A 475 -1.83 -8.79 7.07
N PHE A 476 -0.94 -7.80 6.92
CA PHE A 476 -0.46 -6.98 8.03
C PHE A 476 -1.60 -6.18 8.71
N ARG A 477 -2.50 -5.52 7.96
CA ARG A 477 -3.65 -4.81 8.56
C ARG A 477 -4.60 -5.79 9.29
N THR A 478 -4.80 -7.00 8.74
CA THR A 478 -5.63 -8.05 9.35
C THR A 478 -5.10 -8.43 10.73
N GLY A 479 -3.78 -8.57 10.87
CA GLY A 479 -3.14 -8.80 12.16
C GLY A 479 -3.21 -7.59 13.10
N PHE A 480 -2.97 -6.38 12.57
CA PHE A 480 -2.96 -5.14 13.34
C PHE A 480 -4.28 -4.88 14.07
N ALA A 481 -5.42 -5.07 13.39
CA ALA A 481 -6.75 -4.88 13.95
C ALA A 481 -7.36 -6.14 14.58
N GLY A 482 -6.76 -7.32 14.34
CA GLY A 482 -7.35 -8.63 14.62
C GLY A 482 -6.68 -9.41 15.76
N THR A 483 -6.67 -10.73 15.60
CA THR A 483 -6.20 -11.70 16.58
C THR A 483 -5.38 -12.81 15.95
N VAL A 484 -4.79 -13.68 16.77
CA VAL A 484 -4.09 -14.89 16.29
C VAL A 484 -5.02 -15.79 15.45
N ASP A 485 -6.31 -15.89 15.80
CA ASP A 485 -7.29 -16.71 15.07
C ASP A 485 -7.50 -16.16 13.63
N ASP A 486 -7.44 -14.83 13.45
CA ASP A 486 -7.59 -14.19 12.14
C ASP A 486 -6.35 -14.43 11.26
N CYS A 487 -5.13 -14.34 11.83
CA CYS A 487 -3.92 -14.73 11.11
C CYS A 487 -3.89 -16.22 10.76
N GLN A 488 -4.39 -17.10 11.65
CA GLN A 488 -4.48 -18.54 11.36
C GLN A 488 -5.39 -18.85 10.17
N ALA A 489 -6.44 -18.06 9.93
CA ALA A 489 -7.36 -18.25 8.80
C ALA A 489 -6.65 -18.16 7.43
N ILE A 490 -5.58 -17.35 7.32
CA ILE A 490 -4.78 -17.23 6.08
C ILE A 490 -4.21 -18.60 5.66
N LEU A 491 -3.79 -19.44 6.61
CA LEU A 491 -3.24 -20.77 6.34
C LEU A 491 -4.31 -21.80 5.93
N GLU A 492 -5.59 -21.54 6.21
CA GLU A 492 -6.68 -22.42 5.80
C GLU A 492 -7.15 -22.16 4.35
N GLY A 493 -6.64 -21.10 3.71
CA GLY A 493 -6.96 -20.68 2.35
C GLY A 493 -8.34 -20.00 2.28
N GLY A 494 -8.39 -18.77 2.80
CA GLY A 494 -9.60 -17.94 2.98
C GLY A 494 -10.62 -17.96 1.84
#